data_AF-A0AAW4BSS7-F1
#
_entry.id   AF-A0AAW4BSS7-F1
#
_cell.length_a   1.000
_cell.length_b   1.000
_cell.length_c   1.000
_cell.angle_alpha   90.00
_cell.angle_beta   90.00
_cell.angle_gamma   90.00
#
_symmetry.space_group_name_H-M   'P 1'
#
loop_
_entity.id
_entity.type
_entity.pdbx_description
1 polymer ?
#
loop_
_entity_poly.entity_id
_entity_poly.type
_entity_poly.pdbx_seq_one_letter_code
_entity_poly.pdbx_strand_id
1 'polypeptide(L)'
;MAPFFSAFALDLTEHEQAGKRLYREGVSSSDAQLQARVGASDMTVPASVLPCASCHGNDGRGRAEGGVRPPSLDWQRLAQGQGERESNGRRYPAYTDSSLARAIQHGVDPAGNRLDPAMPRFELTLADQRNLTAYLKRLAQDRDPGVEEGVLRLGTLLPASGPLAEAGQVVRAVLEDGLTQLNQQGGIHGRRLELVVLDPGPDPVSAERALQQLLEQERVFALIAPLAPMLDQRLATLLAPHNVPLIGSTPRSGGSPQIFDPLPGLPAQLLSLAGHARAALGLAAGDLRVVYAGNEQAALAEQVRERLQQQGWVPPAAQAFAGQPVDGRGIVFLGRAQAFAELASALQSAGRQPYLFAASSQVTGAVARLPEVWSQRVFLAYPYVPEDWTEQGLATLAGLQQRQGLDPRQASLQVNTLCALRLLSEALKQTGRDTSREQLIAALEGLHDVSTGLTPALGFGPGRRQGMAGAHVVAVALPGPRFTAVTPYRPLPENP
;
A
#
# COMPACT_ATOMS: atom_id res chain seq x y z
N MET A 1 10.24 -35.29 19.03
CA MET A 1 9.85 -33.97 18.46
C MET A 1 8.59 -34.18 17.67
N ALA A 2 7.44 -33.76 18.20
CA ALA A 2 6.18 -33.78 17.47
C ALA A 2 6.18 -32.66 16.42
N PRO A 3 5.62 -32.86 15.23
CA PRO A 3 5.53 -31.81 14.23
C PRO A 3 4.55 -30.74 14.75
N PHE A 4 5.00 -29.49 14.83
CA PHE A 4 4.12 -28.35 15.00
C PHE A 4 3.25 -28.25 13.74
N PHE A 5 1.99 -28.65 13.84
CA PHE A 5 1.00 -28.31 12.82
C PHE A 5 0.76 -26.80 12.91
N SER A 6 1.33 -26.07 11.96
CA SER A 6 1.00 -24.67 11.70
C SER A 6 -0.47 -24.61 11.28
N ALA A 7 -1.32 -24.03 12.13
CA ALA A 7 -2.74 -23.88 11.82
C ALA A 7 -2.90 -22.73 10.82
N PHE A 8 -2.79 -23.05 9.52
CA PHE A 8 -3.20 -22.16 8.44
C PHE A 8 -4.63 -21.64 8.70
N ALA A 9 -4.96 -20.48 8.14
CA ALA A 9 -6.33 -19.96 8.10
C ALA A 9 -7.33 -21.09 7.82
N LEU A 10 -8.41 -21.16 8.61
CA LEU A 10 -9.38 -22.26 8.58
C LEU A 10 -9.79 -22.57 7.14
N ASP A 11 -9.48 -23.78 6.67
CA ASP A 11 -10.01 -24.27 5.40
C ASP A 11 -11.52 -24.51 5.57
N LEU A 12 -12.30 -23.61 5.00
CA LEU A 12 -13.75 -23.68 5.00
C LEU A 12 -14.21 -24.81 4.07
N THR A 13 -15.19 -25.60 4.50
CA THR A 13 -15.90 -26.57 3.65
C THR A 13 -16.63 -25.87 2.50
N GLU A 14 -17.03 -26.59 1.45
CA GLU A 14 -17.79 -26.01 0.32
C GLU A 14 -19.06 -25.26 0.79
N HIS A 15 -19.76 -25.80 1.78
CA HIS A 15 -20.94 -25.15 2.38
C HIS A 15 -20.60 -23.87 3.14
N GLU A 16 -19.50 -23.86 3.90
CA GLU A 16 -19.02 -22.67 4.60
C GLU A 16 -18.47 -21.62 3.62
N GLN A 17 -17.82 -22.02 2.53
CA GLN A 17 -17.37 -21.11 1.46
C GLN A 17 -18.56 -20.48 0.73
N ALA A 18 -19.58 -21.27 0.38
CA ALA A 18 -20.82 -20.76 -0.18
C ALA A 18 -21.53 -19.79 0.79
N GLY A 19 -21.53 -20.11 2.09
CA GLY A 19 -22.06 -19.24 3.14
C GLY A 19 -21.28 -17.94 3.29
N LYS A 20 -19.95 -17.99 3.18
CA LYS A 20 -19.06 -16.83 3.19
C LYS A 20 -19.36 -15.90 2.03
N ARG A 21 -19.48 -16.46 0.82
CA ARG A 21 -19.83 -15.69 -0.38
C ARG A 21 -21.19 -14.99 -0.21
N LEU A 22 -22.20 -15.71 0.29
CA LEU A 22 -23.50 -15.12 0.59
C LEU A 22 -23.41 -14.00 1.65
N TYR A 23 -22.64 -14.22 2.72
CA TYR A 23 -22.45 -13.23 3.78
C TYR A 23 -21.76 -11.94 3.29
N ARG A 24 -20.69 -12.08 2.49
CA ARG A 24 -19.84 -10.96 2.06
C ARG A 24 -20.36 -10.25 0.82
N GLU A 25 -20.96 -11.00 -0.11
CA GLU A 25 -21.29 -10.51 -1.45
C GLU A 25 -22.79 -10.61 -1.75
N GLY A 26 -23.59 -11.25 -0.89
CA GLY A 26 -25.03 -11.41 -1.11
C GLY A 26 -25.37 -12.36 -2.26
N VAL A 27 -24.45 -13.24 -2.67
CA VAL A 27 -24.65 -14.13 -3.83
C VAL A 27 -24.94 -15.57 -3.39
N SER A 28 -25.96 -16.18 -4.01
CA SER A 28 -26.36 -17.57 -3.79
C SER A 28 -25.30 -18.58 -4.23
N SER A 29 -25.34 -19.76 -3.64
CA SER A 29 -24.59 -20.94 -4.08
C SER A 29 -24.96 -21.44 -5.49
N SER A 30 -26.16 -21.10 -5.99
CA SER A 30 -26.60 -21.43 -7.35
C SER A 30 -26.40 -20.30 -8.35
N ASP A 31 -25.74 -19.21 -7.96
CA ASP A 31 -25.62 -17.94 -8.71
C ASP A 31 -26.97 -17.27 -9.05
N ALA A 32 -28.07 -17.75 -8.47
CA ALA A 32 -29.36 -17.06 -8.56
C ALA A 32 -29.30 -15.72 -7.80
N GLN A 33 -29.93 -14.69 -8.38
CA GLN A 33 -30.06 -13.40 -7.73
C GLN A 33 -31.02 -13.50 -6.53
N LEU A 34 -30.48 -13.33 -5.32
CA LEU A 34 -31.26 -13.28 -4.10
C LEU A 34 -31.81 -11.87 -3.88
N GLN A 35 -32.96 -11.78 -3.23
CA GLN A 35 -33.61 -10.52 -2.87
C GLN A 35 -33.55 -10.29 -1.36
N ALA A 36 -33.52 -9.03 -0.97
CA ALA A 36 -33.62 -8.59 0.42
C ALA A 36 -34.63 -7.44 0.54
N ARG A 37 -35.46 -7.49 1.57
CA ARG A 37 -36.41 -6.42 1.93
C ARG A 37 -35.86 -5.55 3.04
N VAL A 38 -35.83 -4.24 2.85
CA VAL A 38 -35.21 -3.28 3.80
C VAL A 38 -36.11 -2.07 4.08
N GLY A 39 -36.01 -1.55 5.31
CA GLY A 39 -36.73 -0.36 5.75
C GLY A 39 -38.17 -0.62 6.15
N ALA A 40 -38.86 0.43 6.64
CA ALA A 40 -40.24 0.32 7.09
C ALA A 40 -41.25 0.08 5.95
N SER A 41 -40.87 0.39 4.71
CA SER A 41 -41.68 0.19 3.50
C SER A 41 -41.40 -1.14 2.80
N ASP A 42 -40.55 -2.02 3.37
CA ASP A 42 -40.16 -3.31 2.78
C ASP A 42 -39.70 -3.19 1.31
N MET A 43 -38.84 -2.21 1.02
CA MET A 43 -38.28 -2.04 -0.31
C MET A 43 -37.42 -3.25 -0.67
N THR A 44 -37.73 -3.88 -1.82
CA THR A 44 -36.96 -5.04 -2.32
C THR A 44 -35.76 -4.58 -3.14
N VAL A 45 -34.59 -5.10 -2.79
CA VAL A 45 -33.33 -4.88 -3.50
C VAL A 45 -32.57 -6.20 -3.67
N PRO A 46 -31.69 -6.33 -4.68
CA PRO A 46 -30.80 -7.48 -4.76
C PRO A 46 -29.94 -7.58 -3.48
N ALA A 47 -29.79 -8.79 -2.95
CA ALA A 47 -29.01 -9.03 -1.73
C ALA A 47 -27.54 -8.59 -1.85
N SER A 48 -26.99 -8.55 -3.07
CA SER A 48 -25.63 -8.07 -3.34
C SER A 48 -25.44 -6.56 -3.15
N VAL A 49 -26.53 -5.78 -3.11
CA VAL A 49 -26.48 -4.34 -2.81
C VAL A 49 -26.29 -4.10 -1.31
N LEU A 50 -26.86 -4.97 -0.47
CA LEU A 50 -26.81 -4.88 0.98
C LEU A 50 -26.44 -6.24 1.60
N PRO A 51 -25.23 -6.76 1.35
CA PRO A 51 -24.78 -8.02 1.93
C PRO A 51 -24.65 -7.90 3.46
N CYS A 52 -24.70 -9.01 4.18
CA CYS A 52 -24.63 -9.01 5.64
C CYS A 52 -23.37 -8.29 6.18
N ALA A 53 -22.23 -8.47 5.49
CA ALA A 53 -20.95 -7.88 5.87
C ALA A 53 -20.92 -6.34 5.80
N SER A 54 -21.83 -5.67 5.07
CA SER A 54 -21.83 -4.20 5.00
C SER A 54 -22.16 -3.59 6.37
N CYS A 55 -23.11 -4.16 7.09
CA CYS A 55 -23.49 -3.73 8.44
C CYS A 55 -22.70 -4.46 9.53
N HIS A 56 -22.49 -5.77 9.37
CA HIS A 56 -21.86 -6.58 10.41
C HIS A 56 -20.33 -6.65 10.34
N GLY A 57 -19.72 -6.14 9.26
CA GLY A 57 -18.28 -6.25 9.00
C GLY A 57 -17.87 -7.66 8.56
N ASN A 58 -16.72 -7.79 7.91
CA ASN A 58 -16.19 -9.11 7.53
C ASN A 58 -15.87 -10.02 8.74
N ASP A 59 -15.67 -9.42 9.92
CA ASP A 59 -15.38 -10.09 11.20
C ASP A 59 -16.64 -10.35 12.04
N GLY A 60 -17.82 -9.91 11.57
CA GLY A 60 -19.09 -10.10 12.27
C GLY A 60 -19.25 -9.28 13.54
N ARG A 61 -18.46 -8.22 13.77
CA ARG A 61 -18.53 -7.45 15.04
C ARG A 61 -19.64 -6.40 15.08
N GLY A 62 -20.14 -5.99 13.92
CA GLY A 62 -21.08 -4.89 13.80
C GLY A 62 -20.37 -3.54 13.68
N ARG A 63 -20.78 -2.73 12.69
CA ARG A 63 -20.30 -1.35 12.49
C ARG A 63 -21.43 -0.38 12.76
N ALA A 64 -21.20 0.56 13.67
CA ALA A 64 -22.19 1.58 13.99
C ALA A 64 -22.25 2.62 12.86
N GLU A 65 -23.41 2.79 12.24
CA GLU A 65 -23.62 3.75 11.15
C GLU A 65 -25.05 4.30 11.19
N GLY A 66 -25.24 5.60 10.90
CA GLY A 66 -26.57 6.19 10.78
C GLY A 66 -27.47 6.05 12.02
N GLY A 67 -26.88 5.91 13.22
CA GLY A 67 -27.62 5.65 14.47
C GLY A 67 -27.97 4.18 14.73
N VAL A 68 -27.72 3.29 13.77
CA VAL A 68 -27.89 1.85 13.92
C VAL A 68 -26.59 1.24 14.46
N ARG A 69 -26.72 0.31 15.42
CA ARG A 69 -25.59 -0.47 15.95
C ARG A 69 -25.88 -1.95 15.78
N PRO A 70 -25.46 -2.54 14.64
CA PRO A 70 -25.60 -3.97 14.41
C PRO A 70 -24.89 -4.76 15.53
N PRO A 71 -25.52 -5.81 16.08
CA PRO A 71 -24.88 -6.63 17.10
C PRO A 71 -23.75 -7.49 16.51
N SER A 72 -22.85 -7.94 17.39
CA SER A 72 -21.88 -8.96 17.03
C SER A 72 -22.58 -10.30 16.72
N LEU A 73 -22.10 -10.95 15.66
CA LEU A 73 -22.54 -12.24 15.16
C LEU A 73 -21.68 -13.42 15.68
N ASP A 74 -20.94 -13.23 16.77
CA ASP A 74 -20.19 -14.31 17.41
C ASP A 74 -21.14 -15.44 17.79
N TRP A 75 -21.02 -16.57 17.09
CA TRP A 75 -21.89 -17.72 17.28
C TRP A 75 -21.82 -18.30 18.68
N GLN A 76 -20.66 -18.30 19.35
CA GLN A 76 -20.56 -18.84 20.70
C GLN A 76 -21.44 -18.03 21.66
N ARG A 77 -21.47 -16.70 21.47
CA ARG A 77 -22.32 -15.81 22.25
C ARG A 77 -23.79 -15.92 21.87
N LEU A 78 -24.10 -16.02 20.57
CA LEU A 78 -25.48 -16.17 20.09
C LEU A 78 -26.09 -17.50 20.57
N ALA A 79 -25.33 -18.59 20.51
CA ALA A 79 -25.79 -19.94 20.88
C ALA A 79 -25.89 -20.16 22.40
N GLN A 80 -25.17 -19.39 23.21
CA GLN A 80 -25.34 -19.40 24.68
C GLN A 80 -26.55 -18.56 25.13
N GLY A 81 -26.94 -17.55 24.34
CA GLY A 81 -27.84 -16.49 24.80
C GLY A 81 -27.17 -15.57 25.81
N GLN A 82 -27.79 -14.44 26.15
CA GLN A 82 -27.21 -13.50 27.15
C GLN A 82 -27.77 -13.70 28.57
N GLY A 83 -28.45 -14.82 28.83
CA GLY A 83 -29.15 -15.07 30.09
C GLY A 83 -30.22 -14.02 30.41
N GLU A 84 -30.65 -13.96 31.67
CA GLU A 84 -31.57 -12.93 32.22
C GLU A 84 -30.86 -11.58 32.42
N ARG A 85 -30.19 -11.04 31.41
CA ARG A 85 -29.74 -9.66 31.45
C ARG A 85 -30.89 -8.73 31.06
N GLU A 86 -31.66 -8.30 32.05
CA GLU A 86 -32.67 -7.23 31.96
C GLU A 86 -32.02 -5.85 31.74
N SER A 87 -31.21 -5.65 30.70
CA SER A 87 -30.67 -4.30 30.42
C SER A 87 -31.76 -3.29 30.02
N ASN A 88 -32.96 -3.79 29.69
CA ASN A 88 -34.11 -3.04 29.20
C ASN A 88 -35.43 -3.82 29.34
N GLY A 89 -35.52 -4.79 30.27
CA GLY A 89 -36.70 -5.65 30.46
C GLY A 89 -36.97 -6.69 29.36
N ARG A 90 -36.04 -6.90 28.40
CA ARG A 90 -36.17 -7.92 27.35
C ARG A 90 -35.30 -9.15 27.63
N ARG A 91 -35.82 -10.33 27.29
CA ARG A 91 -35.11 -11.61 27.39
C ARG A 91 -34.41 -11.92 26.07
N TYR A 92 -33.19 -12.45 26.14
CA TYR A 92 -32.38 -12.83 24.98
C TYR A 92 -32.00 -14.32 25.04
N PRO A 93 -32.92 -15.23 24.66
CA PRO A 93 -32.66 -16.67 24.58
C PRO A 93 -31.54 -17.00 23.59
N ALA A 94 -30.97 -18.19 23.75
CA ALA A 94 -30.02 -18.76 22.80
C ALA A 94 -30.61 -18.86 21.39
N TYR A 95 -29.80 -18.55 20.39
CA TYR A 95 -30.12 -18.82 18.99
C TYR A 95 -29.90 -20.30 18.67
N THR A 96 -30.93 -20.92 18.11
CA THR A 96 -30.87 -22.16 17.33
C THR A 96 -30.79 -21.84 15.84
N ASP A 97 -30.41 -22.82 15.01
CA ASP A 97 -30.40 -22.70 13.54
C ASP A 97 -31.76 -22.23 12.99
N SER A 98 -32.88 -22.76 13.53
CA SER A 98 -34.23 -22.35 13.12
C SER A 98 -34.57 -20.92 13.54
N SER A 99 -34.19 -20.52 14.76
CA SER A 99 -34.43 -19.16 15.22
C SER A 99 -33.54 -18.13 14.50
N LEU A 100 -32.32 -18.51 14.10
CA LEU A 100 -31.43 -17.70 13.29
C LEU A 100 -31.98 -17.52 11.87
N ALA A 101 -32.46 -18.60 11.24
CA ALA A 101 -33.12 -18.52 9.94
C ALA A 101 -34.32 -17.57 9.98
N ARG A 102 -35.16 -17.69 11.01
CA ARG A 102 -36.29 -16.77 11.23
C ARG A 102 -35.83 -15.32 11.43
N ALA A 103 -34.74 -15.08 12.16
CA ALA A 103 -34.18 -13.74 12.34
C ALA A 103 -33.72 -13.13 11.00
N ILE A 104 -33.05 -13.91 10.16
CA ILE A 104 -32.51 -13.46 8.86
C ILE A 104 -33.62 -13.24 7.83
N GLN A 105 -34.61 -14.13 7.76
CA GLN A 105 -35.65 -14.09 6.72
C GLN A 105 -36.87 -13.25 7.10
N HIS A 106 -37.16 -13.11 8.40
CA HIS A 106 -38.36 -12.43 8.90
C HIS A 106 -38.06 -11.30 9.88
N GLY A 107 -36.81 -11.11 10.30
CA GLY A 107 -36.46 -10.06 11.25
C GLY A 107 -37.03 -10.32 12.64
N VAL A 108 -37.14 -11.57 13.08
CA VAL A 108 -37.69 -11.94 14.40
C VAL A 108 -36.69 -12.77 15.20
N ASP A 109 -36.34 -12.27 16.40
CA ASP A 109 -35.36 -12.90 17.30
C ASP A 109 -35.92 -14.16 18.01
N PRO A 110 -35.08 -14.91 18.77
CA PRO A 110 -35.52 -16.09 19.53
C PRO A 110 -36.68 -15.83 20.49
N ALA A 111 -36.75 -14.64 21.10
CA ALA A 111 -37.82 -14.24 22.02
C ALA A 111 -39.09 -13.74 21.31
N GLY A 112 -39.09 -13.65 19.98
CA GLY A 112 -40.21 -13.15 19.19
C GLY A 112 -40.23 -11.64 18.98
N ASN A 113 -39.19 -10.92 19.40
CA ASN A 113 -39.09 -9.48 19.15
C ASN A 113 -38.73 -9.21 17.68
N ARG A 114 -39.27 -8.12 17.14
CA ARG A 114 -38.87 -7.63 15.82
C ARG A 114 -37.51 -6.94 15.91
N LEU A 115 -36.64 -7.26 14.96
CA LEU A 115 -35.35 -6.61 14.75
C LEU A 115 -35.55 -5.24 14.10
N ASP A 116 -34.54 -4.38 14.23
CA ASP A 116 -34.54 -3.04 13.65
C ASP A 116 -34.88 -3.10 12.14
N PRO A 117 -35.78 -2.24 11.62
CA PRO A 117 -36.12 -2.20 10.19
C PRO A 117 -34.93 -1.99 9.25
N ALA A 118 -33.82 -1.44 9.74
CA ALA A 118 -32.58 -1.30 9.00
C ALA A 118 -31.91 -2.65 8.69
N MET A 119 -32.17 -3.71 9.46
CA MET A 119 -31.65 -5.05 9.15
C MET A 119 -32.46 -5.67 8.00
N PRO A 120 -31.84 -5.95 6.83
CA PRO A 120 -32.56 -6.52 5.70
C PRO A 120 -33.09 -7.93 5.99
N ARG A 121 -34.21 -8.28 5.37
CA ARG A 121 -34.83 -9.61 5.42
C ARG A 121 -34.58 -10.32 4.12
N PHE A 122 -33.78 -11.38 4.17
CA PHE A 122 -33.30 -12.06 2.97
C PHE A 122 -34.24 -13.18 2.54
N GLU A 123 -34.55 -13.23 1.25
CA GLU A 123 -35.32 -14.31 0.64
C GLU A 123 -34.35 -15.43 0.23
N LEU A 124 -34.10 -16.36 1.16
CA LEU A 124 -33.11 -17.42 1.00
C LEU A 124 -33.76 -18.77 0.67
N THR A 125 -33.12 -19.54 -0.20
CA THR A 125 -33.42 -20.96 -0.34
C THR A 125 -33.00 -21.73 0.91
N LEU A 126 -33.52 -22.95 1.11
CA LEU A 126 -33.09 -23.81 2.21
C LEU A 126 -31.58 -24.14 2.14
N ALA A 127 -31.02 -24.26 0.93
CA ALA A 127 -29.59 -24.51 0.75
C ALA A 127 -28.76 -23.29 1.18
N ASP A 128 -29.15 -22.09 0.72
CA ASP A 128 -28.45 -20.86 1.06
C ASP A 128 -28.53 -20.53 2.56
N GLN A 129 -29.69 -20.75 3.20
CA GLN A 129 -29.82 -20.60 4.65
C GLN A 129 -28.88 -21.55 5.41
N ARG A 130 -28.75 -22.81 4.97
CA ARG A 130 -27.84 -23.78 5.60
C ARG A 130 -26.38 -23.38 5.41
N ASN A 131 -26.00 -22.98 4.21
CA ASN A 131 -24.65 -22.50 3.90
C ASN A 131 -24.31 -21.27 4.76
N LEU A 132 -25.19 -20.26 4.80
CA LEU A 132 -25.00 -19.07 5.63
C LEU A 132 -24.87 -19.43 7.12
N THR A 133 -25.72 -20.30 7.63
CA THR A 133 -25.67 -20.74 9.03
C THR A 133 -24.37 -21.47 9.34
N ALA A 134 -23.90 -22.33 8.44
CA ALA A 134 -22.62 -23.02 8.58
C ALA A 134 -21.45 -22.03 8.66
N TYR A 135 -21.44 -21.02 7.79
CA TYR A 135 -20.42 -19.98 7.82
C TYR A 135 -20.48 -19.09 9.06
N LEU A 136 -21.67 -18.65 9.49
CA LEU A 136 -21.82 -17.81 10.69
C LEU A 136 -21.27 -18.49 11.96
N LYS A 137 -21.31 -19.83 12.02
CA LYS A 137 -20.69 -20.62 13.09
C LYS A 137 -19.16 -20.57 13.09
N ARG A 138 -18.54 -20.24 11.95
CA ARG A 138 -17.10 -20.11 11.73
C ARG A 138 -16.59 -18.68 11.60
N LEU A 139 -17.49 -17.71 11.41
CA LEU A 139 -17.17 -16.32 11.08
C LEU A 139 -16.10 -15.71 11.98
N ALA A 140 -16.20 -15.92 13.29
CA ALA A 140 -15.25 -15.36 14.26
C ALA A 140 -13.83 -15.97 14.17
N GLN A 141 -13.69 -17.14 13.54
CA GLN A 141 -12.41 -17.81 13.35
C GLN A 141 -11.87 -17.72 11.91
N ASP A 142 -12.69 -17.30 10.94
CA ASP A 142 -12.29 -17.06 9.55
C ASP A 142 -11.46 -15.77 9.45
N ARG A 143 -10.15 -15.92 9.68
CA ARG A 143 -9.17 -14.83 9.60
C ARG A 143 -8.58 -14.74 8.21
N ASP A 144 -8.08 -13.55 7.86
CA ASP A 144 -7.33 -13.40 6.61
C ASP A 144 -6.10 -14.31 6.59
N PRO A 145 -5.73 -14.84 5.40
CA PRO A 145 -4.55 -15.68 5.25
C PRO A 145 -3.31 -15.01 5.85
N GLY A 146 -2.55 -15.76 6.63
CA GLY A 146 -1.32 -15.28 7.27
C GLY A 146 -1.52 -14.66 8.64
N VAL A 147 -2.75 -14.63 9.18
CA VAL A 147 -3.04 -14.22 10.57
C VAL A 147 -3.44 -15.44 11.41
N GLU A 148 -2.54 -15.88 12.27
CA GLU A 148 -2.73 -17.03 13.15
C GLU A 148 -2.86 -16.57 14.61
N GLU A 149 -2.99 -17.49 15.57
CA GLU A 149 -3.17 -17.09 16.98
C GLU A 149 -1.94 -16.35 17.54
N GLY A 150 -0.73 -16.80 17.20
CA GLY A 150 0.53 -16.24 17.68
C GLY A 150 1.48 -15.75 16.59
N VAL A 151 1.08 -15.81 15.32
CA VAL A 151 1.93 -15.47 14.17
C VAL A 151 1.18 -14.57 13.17
N LEU A 152 1.88 -13.60 12.60
CA LEU A 152 1.45 -12.83 11.43
C LEU A 152 2.54 -12.92 10.35
N ARG A 153 2.20 -13.45 9.17
CA ARG A 153 3.14 -13.66 8.07
C ARG A 153 3.16 -12.49 7.10
N LEU A 154 4.36 -12.00 6.81
CA LEU A 154 4.65 -10.99 5.81
C LEU A 154 5.40 -11.65 4.65
N GLY A 155 5.12 -11.24 3.42
CA GLY A 155 5.81 -11.71 2.23
C GLY A 155 6.68 -10.64 1.61
N THR A 156 7.76 -11.04 0.96
CA THR A 156 8.55 -10.15 0.10
C THR A 156 9.23 -10.91 -1.03
N LEU A 157 9.44 -10.23 -2.16
CA LEU A 157 10.17 -10.76 -3.31
C LEU A 157 11.53 -10.09 -3.37
N LEU A 158 12.61 -10.84 -3.18
CA LEU A 158 13.97 -10.29 -3.14
C LEU A 158 14.88 -11.11 -4.07
N PRO A 159 15.46 -10.50 -5.12
CA PRO A 159 16.34 -11.18 -6.05
C PRO A 159 17.53 -11.80 -5.30
N ALA A 160 17.78 -13.10 -5.51
CA ALA A 160 18.94 -13.78 -4.92
C ALA A 160 20.15 -13.77 -5.87
N SER A 161 19.95 -13.42 -7.14
CA SER A 161 20.99 -13.39 -8.18
C SER A 161 20.82 -12.19 -9.12
N GLY A 162 21.82 -12.00 -9.99
CA GLY A 162 21.81 -10.92 -10.98
C GLY A 162 22.11 -9.53 -10.40
N PRO A 163 21.88 -8.46 -11.18
CA PRO A 163 22.30 -7.10 -10.84
C PRO A 163 21.67 -6.51 -9.56
N LEU A 164 20.57 -7.09 -9.07
CA LEU A 164 19.84 -6.63 -7.88
C LEU A 164 20.07 -7.50 -6.65
N ALA A 165 20.92 -8.54 -6.73
CA ALA A 165 21.13 -9.47 -5.62
C ALA A 165 21.62 -8.79 -4.34
N GLU A 166 22.59 -7.87 -4.46
CA GLU A 166 23.13 -7.12 -3.33
C GLU A 166 22.04 -6.24 -2.68
N ALA A 167 21.24 -5.54 -3.49
CA ALA A 167 20.11 -4.77 -2.99
C ALA A 167 19.06 -5.66 -2.30
N GLY A 168 18.80 -6.86 -2.83
CA GLY A 168 17.93 -7.86 -2.21
C GLY A 168 18.44 -8.29 -0.83
N GLN A 169 19.75 -8.51 -0.68
CA GLN A 169 20.39 -8.84 0.61
C GLN A 169 20.26 -7.70 1.63
N VAL A 170 20.45 -6.45 1.20
CA VAL A 170 20.28 -5.26 2.07
C VAL A 170 18.84 -5.15 2.56
N VAL A 171 17.86 -5.23 1.67
CA VAL A 171 16.44 -5.16 2.06
C VAL A 171 16.08 -6.30 3.01
N ARG A 172 16.55 -7.52 2.71
CA ARG A 172 16.34 -8.68 3.58
C ARG A 172 16.88 -8.44 4.99
N ALA A 173 18.12 -7.99 5.12
CA ALA A 173 18.75 -7.73 6.41
C ALA A 173 18.02 -6.65 7.21
N VAL A 174 17.57 -5.58 6.55
CA VAL A 174 16.79 -4.50 7.20
C VAL A 174 15.46 -5.04 7.73
N LEU A 175 14.73 -5.84 6.93
CA LEU A 175 13.46 -6.43 7.34
C LEU A 175 13.66 -7.44 8.48
N GLU A 176 14.59 -8.38 8.34
CA GLU A 176 14.85 -9.41 9.35
C GLU A 176 15.29 -8.80 10.70
N ASP A 177 16.16 -7.77 10.69
CA ASP A 177 16.57 -7.04 11.89
C ASP A 177 15.39 -6.34 12.56
N GLY A 178 14.61 -5.60 11.78
CA GLY A 178 13.47 -4.85 12.31
C GLY A 178 12.36 -5.76 12.86
N LEU A 179 12.06 -6.87 12.18
CA LEU A 179 11.13 -7.88 12.68
C LEU A 179 11.67 -8.56 13.94
N THR A 180 12.97 -8.84 14.00
CA THR A 180 13.61 -9.40 15.20
C THR A 180 13.44 -8.46 16.39
N GLN A 181 13.68 -7.16 16.21
CA GLN A 181 13.48 -6.17 17.27
C GLN A 181 12.02 -6.08 17.71
N LEU A 182 11.06 -6.03 16.78
CA LEU A 182 9.63 -6.02 17.11
C LEU A 182 9.22 -7.30 17.88
N ASN A 183 9.72 -8.45 17.47
CA ASN A 183 9.44 -9.73 18.13
C ASN A 183 10.05 -9.81 19.53
N GLN A 184 11.26 -9.28 19.74
CA GLN A 184 11.89 -9.19 21.06
C GLN A 184 11.10 -8.28 22.02
N GLN A 185 10.33 -7.33 21.50
CA GLN A 185 9.42 -6.47 22.27
C GLN A 185 8.05 -7.10 22.53
N GLY A 186 7.89 -8.41 22.29
CA GLY A 186 6.63 -9.14 22.48
C GLY A 186 5.76 -9.22 21.20
N GLY A 187 6.30 -8.80 20.06
CA GLY A 187 5.58 -8.78 18.79
C GLY A 187 4.50 -7.69 18.74
N ILE A 188 3.49 -7.87 17.90
CA ILE A 188 2.36 -6.93 17.78
C ILE A 188 1.08 -7.65 18.21
N HIS A 189 0.41 -7.12 19.25
CA HIS A 189 -0.80 -7.71 19.85
C HIS A 189 -0.64 -9.19 20.23
N GLY A 190 0.56 -9.56 20.71
CA GLY A 190 0.90 -10.93 21.11
C GLY A 190 1.23 -11.87 19.94
N ARG A 191 1.37 -11.34 18.72
CA ARG A 191 1.82 -12.10 17.55
C ARG A 191 3.25 -11.81 17.18
N ARG A 192 4.01 -12.88 16.95
CA ARG A 192 5.30 -12.83 16.27
C ARG A 192 5.10 -12.50 14.78
N LEU A 193 5.90 -11.59 14.26
CA LEU A 193 5.97 -11.31 12.83
C LEU A 193 6.97 -12.29 12.18
N GLU A 194 6.54 -12.95 11.11
CA GLU A 194 7.37 -13.85 10.30
C GLU A 194 7.49 -13.31 8.88
N LEU A 195 8.68 -13.44 8.28
CA LEU A 195 8.94 -13.01 6.91
C LEU A 195 9.16 -14.21 6.02
N VAL A 196 8.37 -14.29 4.95
CA VAL A 196 8.57 -15.22 3.85
C VAL A 196 9.23 -14.48 2.70
N VAL A 197 10.42 -14.92 2.31
CA VAL A 197 11.22 -14.31 1.24
C VAL A 197 11.31 -15.30 0.08
N LEU A 198 10.82 -14.89 -1.10
CA LEU A 198 11.00 -15.67 -2.33
C LEU A 198 11.84 -14.88 -3.35
N ASP A 199 12.62 -15.59 -4.16
CA ASP A 199 13.32 -15.00 -5.31
C ASP A 199 12.33 -14.82 -6.47
N PRO A 200 12.12 -13.59 -6.99
CA PRO A 200 11.28 -13.37 -8.16
C PRO A 200 11.87 -13.95 -9.45
N GLY A 201 13.15 -14.33 -9.48
CA GLY A 201 13.81 -14.77 -10.71
C GLY A 201 14.10 -13.62 -11.69
N PRO A 202 14.59 -13.95 -12.90
CA PRO A 202 15.13 -12.95 -13.83
C PRO A 202 14.07 -12.30 -14.73
N ASP A 203 12.85 -12.86 -14.80
CA ASP A 203 11.84 -12.49 -15.80
C ASP A 203 10.42 -12.36 -15.21
N PRO A 204 9.51 -11.61 -15.88
CA PRO A 204 8.16 -11.35 -15.37
C PRO A 204 7.35 -12.61 -15.06
N VAL A 205 7.53 -13.70 -15.82
CA VAL A 205 6.77 -14.94 -15.62
C VAL A 205 7.23 -15.65 -14.35
N SER A 206 8.55 -15.72 -14.13
CA SER A 206 9.09 -16.24 -12.86
C SER A 206 8.64 -15.40 -11.66
N ALA A 207 8.59 -14.07 -11.81
CA ALA A 207 8.22 -13.17 -10.72
C ALA A 207 6.72 -13.26 -10.39
N GLU A 208 5.85 -13.40 -11.39
CA GLU A 208 4.42 -13.65 -11.19
C GLU A 208 4.17 -14.97 -10.47
N ARG A 209 4.92 -16.03 -10.82
CA ARG A 209 4.81 -17.32 -10.12
C ARG A 209 5.25 -17.22 -8.66
N ALA A 210 6.35 -16.52 -8.39
CA ALA A 210 6.81 -16.30 -7.02
C ALA A 210 5.79 -15.47 -6.22
N LEU A 211 5.19 -14.45 -6.82
CA LEU A 211 4.11 -13.69 -6.20
C LEU A 211 2.91 -14.59 -5.91
N GLN A 212 2.43 -15.38 -6.87
CA GLN A 212 1.33 -16.33 -6.66
C GLN A 212 1.63 -17.32 -5.54
N GLN A 213 2.86 -17.83 -5.45
CA GLN A 213 3.27 -18.68 -4.34
C GLN A 213 3.12 -17.97 -2.98
N LEU A 214 3.57 -16.71 -2.86
CA LEU A 214 3.38 -15.92 -1.63
C LEU A 214 1.90 -15.78 -1.26
N LEU A 215 1.03 -15.51 -2.24
CA LEU A 215 -0.37 -15.20 -2.02
C LEU A 215 -1.22 -16.45 -1.72
N GLU A 216 -0.95 -17.57 -2.42
CA GLU A 216 -1.81 -18.75 -2.43
C GLU A 216 -1.26 -19.91 -1.58
N GLN A 217 0.06 -20.12 -1.60
CA GLN A 217 0.70 -21.26 -0.91
C GLN A 217 1.22 -20.84 0.48
N GLU A 218 2.06 -19.80 0.52
CA GLU A 218 2.59 -19.25 1.78
C GLU A 218 1.52 -18.47 2.55
N ARG A 219 0.46 -18.06 1.84
CA ARG A 219 -0.73 -17.41 2.39
C ARG A 219 -0.35 -16.20 3.25
N VAL A 220 0.52 -15.32 2.74
CA VAL A 220 0.99 -14.15 3.51
C VAL A 220 -0.12 -13.13 3.74
N PHE A 221 -0.08 -12.43 4.87
CA PHE A 221 -1.07 -11.42 5.22
C PHE A 221 -0.90 -10.13 4.42
N ALA A 222 0.34 -9.65 4.33
CA ALA A 222 0.72 -8.43 3.63
C ALA A 222 2.08 -8.61 2.95
N LEU A 223 2.33 -7.82 1.91
CA LEU A 223 3.64 -7.70 1.28
C LEU A 223 4.40 -6.50 1.84
N ILE A 224 5.71 -6.64 2.03
CA ILE A 224 6.57 -5.56 2.51
C ILE A 224 7.83 -5.42 1.67
N ALA A 225 8.08 -4.20 1.18
CA ALA A 225 9.26 -3.79 0.44
C ALA A 225 9.77 -4.79 -0.62
N PRO A 226 8.93 -5.30 -1.53
CA PRO A 226 9.40 -6.18 -2.60
C PRO A 226 10.34 -5.45 -3.55
N LEU A 227 11.34 -6.16 -4.06
CA LEU A 227 12.29 -5.69 -5.07
C LEU A 227 12.11 -6.49 -6.36
N ALA A 228 11.00 -6.26 -7.06
CA ALA A 228 10.66 -6.95 -8.30
C ALA A 228 10.20 -5.95 -9.37
N PRO A 229 11.10 -5.09 -9.90
CA PRO A 229 10.72 -3.98 -10.79
C PRO A 229 10.02 -4.41 -12.09
N MET A 230 10.21 -5.67 -12.49
CA MET A 230 9.52 -6.28 -13.62
C MET A 230 8.01 -6.46 -13.41
N LEU A 231 7.53 -6.41 -12.16
CA LEU A 231 6.12 -6.51 -11.82
C LEU A 231 5.46 -5.14 -11.59
N ASP A 232 6.19 -4.03 -11.50
CA ASP A 232 5.65 -2.76 -11.00
C ASP A 232 4.36 -2.32 -11.71
N GLN A 233 4.27 -2.50 -13.03
CA GLN A 233 3.08 -2.11 -13.81
C GLN A 233 1.88 -3.06 -13.63
N ARG A 234 2.11 -4.29 -13.15
CA ARG A 234 1.09 -5.33 -13.00
C ARG A 234 0.72 -5.62 -11.55
N LEU A 235 1.51 -5.17 -10.57
CA LEU A 235 1.28 -5.42 -9.14
C LEU A 235 -0.14 -5.08 -8.70
N ALA A 236 -0.66 -3.92 -9.10
CA ALA A 236 -2.03 -3.51 -8.77
C ALA A 236 -3.08 -4.56 -9.19
N THR A 237 -3.01 -5.01 -10.43
CA THR A 237 -3.91 -6.02 -11.01
C THR A 237 -3.73 -7.39 -10.36
N LEU A 238 -2.50 -7.77 -10.03
CA LEU A 238 -2.18 -9.07 -9.44
C LEU A 238 -2.61 -9.15 -7.97
N LEU A 239 -2.57 -8.04 -7.22
CA LEU A 239 -2.95 -8.00 -5.81
C LEU A 239 -4.45 -7.82 -5.58
N ALA A 240 -5.15 -7.15 -6.50
CA ALA A 240 -6.57 -6.82 -6.34
C ALA A 240 -7.47 -8.04 -6.03
N PRO A 241 -7.35 -9.20 -6.70
CA PRO A 241 -8.18 -10.38 -6.40
C PRO A 241 -7.99 -10.94 -4.99
N HIS A 242 -6.81 -10.76 -4.40
CA HIS A 242 -6.46 -11.30 -3.08
C HIS A 242 -6.64 -10.26 -1.96
N ASN A 243 -6.86 -8.99 -2.32
CA ASN A 243 -6.92 -7.85 -1.40
C ASN A 243 -5.70 -7.73 -0.46
N VAL A 244 -4.52 -8.16 -0.92
CA VAL A 244 -3.29 -8.20 -0.11
C VAL A 244 -2.64 -6.83 -0.12
N PRO A 245 -2.52 -6.14 1.04
CA PRO A 245 -1.84 -4.86 1.11
C PRO A 245 -0.34 -5.01 0.87
N LEU A 246 0.25 -4.06 0.17
CA LEU A 246 1.67 -3.94 -0.06
C LEU A 246 2.15 -2.62 0.52
N ILE A 247 3.15 -2.67 1.40
CA ILE A 247 3.81 -1.48 1.94
C ILE A 247 5.26 -1.48 1.46
N GLY A 248 5.61 -0.55 0.57
CA GLY A 248 6.95 -0.52 -0.03
C GLY A 248 7.01 0.34 -1.28
N SER A 249 8.22 0.73 -1.67
CA SER A 249 8.39 1.61 -2.82
C SER A 249 8.16 0.86 -4.13
N THR A 250 7.08 1.24 -4.80
CA THR A 250 6.66 0.71 -6.10
C THR A 250 6.33 1.89 -7.00
N PRO A 251 7.37 2.60 -7.50
CA PRO A 251 7.23 3.94 -8.06
C PRO A 251 6.38 4.02 -9.33
N ARG A 252 5.99 2.87 -9.91
CA ARG A 252 5.18 2.76 -11.14
C ARG A 252 3.82 2.09 -10.94
N SER A 253 3.44 1.70 -9.73
CA SER A 253 2.19 0.95 -9.44
C SER A 253 0.98 1.83 -9.06
N GLY A 254 0.98 3.10 -9.49
CA GLY A 254 0.05 4.13 -9.01
C GLY A 254 -1.44 3.74 -9.11
N GLY A 255 -2.23 4.18 -8.12
CA GLY A 255 -3.70 4.10 -8.15
C GLY A 255 -4.34 2.86 -7.52
N SER A 256 -3.55 1.88 -7.05
CA SER A 256 -4.09 0.70 -6.37
C SER A 256 -4.56 1.02 -4.94
N PRO A 257 -5.72 0.49 -4.49
CA PRO A 257 -6.13 0.61 -3.09
C PRO A 257 -5.27 -0.23 -2.12
N GLN A 258 -4.54 -1.24 -2.62
CA GLN A 258 -3.72 -2.13 -1.80
C GLN A 258 -2.27 -1.65 -1.63
N ILE A 259 -1.78 -0.77 -2.49
CA ILE A 259 -0.35 -0.42 -2.56
C ILE A 259 -0.11 0.91 -1.85
N PHE A 260 0.77 0.90 -0.87
CA PHE A 260 1.17 2.05 -0.06
C PHE A 260 2.67 2.30 -0.23
N ASP A 261 3.03 3.32 -1.01
CA ASP A 261 4.42 3.71 -1.21
C ASP A 261 4.83 4.69 -0.09
N PRO A 262 5.84 4.38 0.75
CA PRO A 262 6.28 5.31 1.78
C PRO A 262 6.83 6.63 1.21
N LEU A 263 7.44 6.57 0.04
CA LEU A 263 8.15 7.68 -0.58
C LEU A 263 7.28 8.40 -1.61
N PRO A 264 7.69 9.59 -2.09
CA PRO A 264 6.94 10.31 -3.11
C PRO A 264 7.15 9.68 -4.49
N GLY A 265 6.08 9.51 -5.24
CA GLY A 265 6.13 9.06 -6.62
C GLY A 265 6.91 10.05 -7.51
N LEU A 266 7.49 9.53 -8.59
CA LEU A 266 8.32 10.32 -9.50
C LEU A 266 7.63 11.61 -10.01
N PRO A 267 6.32 11.62 -10.34
CA PRO A 267 5.65 12.86 -10.74
C PRO A 267 5.70 13.96 -9.67
N ALA A 268 5.46 13.63 -8.39
CA ALA A 268 5.48 14.61 -7.31
C ALA A 268 6.89 15.20 -7.10
N GLN A 269 7.93 14.36 -7.25
CA GLN A 269 9.32 14.80 -7.18
C GLN A 269 9.64 15.81 -8.30
N LEU A 270 9.24 15.51 -9.54
CA LEU A 270 9.52 16.38 -10.70
C LEU A 270 8.71 17.68 -10.68
N LEU A 271 7.48 17.65 -10.15
CA LEU A 271 6.69 18.86 -9.91
C LEU A 271 7.33 19.78 -8.87
N SER A 272 7.98 19.22 -7.83
CA SER A 272 8.73 20.01 -6.85
C SER A 272 9.90 20.77 -7.50
N LEU A 273 10.59 20.13 -8.45
CA LEU A 273 11.62 20.77 -9.27
C LEU A 273 11.06 21.89 -10.16
N ALA A 274 9.91 21.66 -10.79
CA ALA A 274 9.25 22.70 -11.57
C ALA A 274 8.86 23.89 -10.70
N GLY A 275 8.31 23.67 -9.49
CA GLY A 275 8.04 24.72 -8.52
C GLY A 275 9.28 25.58 -8.24
N HIS A 276 10.44 24.96 -8.01
CA HIS A 276 11.72 25.66 -7.88
C HIS A 276 12.12 26.42 -9.16
N ALA A 277 11.96 25.81 -10.33
CA ALA A 277 12.29 26.44 -11.61
C ALA A 277 11.52 27.75 -11.83
N ARG A 278 10.25 27.82 -11.42
CA ARG A 278 9.46 29.06 -11.46
C ARG A 278 9.90 30.06 -10.40
N ALA A 279 9.97 29.61 -9.14
CA ALA A 279 10.12 30.50 -7.99
C ALA A 279 11.54 31.06 -7.83
N ALA A 280 12.56 30.25 -8.10
CA ALA A 280 13.96 30.60 -7.86
C ALA A 280 14.74 30.90 -9.15
N LEU A 281 14.40 30.24 -10.26
CA LEU A 281 15.13 30.36 -11.52
C LEU A 281 14.44 31.25 -12.57
N GLY A 282 13.20 31.69 -12.29
CA GLY A 282 12.46 32.62 -13.15
C GLY A 282 12.07 32.04 -14.51
N LEU A 283 11.82 30.73 -14.60
CA LEU A 283 11.33 30.12 -15.85
C LEU A 283 9.86 30.46 -16.06
N ALA A 284 9.54 30.91 -17.28
CA ALA A 284 8.18 31.20 -17.71
C ALA A 284 7.40 29.91 -18.02
N ALA A 285 6.06 29.97 -18.04
CA ALA A 285 5.22 28.79 -18.22
C ALA A 285 5.54 27.94 -19.47
N GLY A 286 6.05 28.56 -20.55
CA GLY A 286 6.43 27.88 -21.80
C GLY A 286 7.89 27.43 -21.88
N ASP A 287 8.70 27.64 -20.84
CA ASP A 287 10.14 27.41 -20.85
C ASP A 287 10.54 25.94 -20.63
N LEU A 288 9.66 25.14 -20.01
CA LEU A 288 9.93 23.74 -19.68
C LEU A 288 9.66 22.80 -20.86
N ARG A 289 10.51 21.77 -20.98
CA ARG A 289 10.27 20.57 -21.77
C ARG A 289 10.28 19.35 -20.87
N VAL A 290 9.41 18.39 -21.18
CA VAL A 290 9.48 17.05 -20.59
C VAL A 290 10.15 16.13 -21.60
N VAL A 291 11.29 15.56 -21.21
CA VAL A 291 12.10 14.71 -22.09
C VAL A 291 12.27 13.35 -21.43
N TYR A 292 12.03 12.29 -22.19
CA TYR A 292 12.16 10.92 -21.68
C TYR A 292 13.11 10.07 -22.51
N ALA A 293 13.75 9.09 -21.87
CA ALA A 293 14.61 8.11 -22.54
C ALA A 293 14.17 6.68 -22.20
N GLY A 294 13.85 5.92 -23.23
CA GLY A 294 13.24 4.58 -23.13
C GLY A 294 11.72 4.64 -23.27
N ASN A 295 11.16 3.77 -24.13
CA ASN A 295 9.73 3.74 -24.42
C ASN A 295 8.88 3.44 -23.18
N GLU A 296 9.44 2.73 -22.20
CA GLU A 296 8.80 2.42 -20.92
C GLU A 296 8.51 3.67 -20.07
N GLN A 297 9.16 4.80 -20.36
CA GLN A 297 8.99 6.07 -19.65
C GLN A 297 7.95 6.99 -20.31
N ALA A 298 7.50 6.70 -21.52
CA ALA A 298 6.65 7.60 -22.31
C ALA A 298 5.34 7.95 -21.59
N ALA A 299 4.63 6.94 -21.07
CA ALA A 299 3.38 7.14 -20.36
C ALA A 299 3.56 7.98 -19.08
N LEU A 300 4.65 7.75 -18.35
CA LEU A 300 4.96 8.51 -17.14
C LEU A 300 5.36 9.96 -17.47
N ALA A 301 6.08 10.18 -18.56
CA ALA A 301 6.45 11.51 -19.03
C ALA A 301 5.22 12.33 -19.42
N GLU A 302 4.25 11.72 -20.11
CA GLU A 302 2.96 12.35 -20.40
C GLU A 302 2.18 12.67 -19.12
N GLN A 303 2.14 11.75 -18.14
CA GLN A 303 1.52 12.02 -16.84
C GLN A 303 2.17 13.22 -16.12
N VAL A 304 3.50 13.34 -16.18
CA VAL A 304 4.21 14.49 -15.62
C VAL A 304 3.86 15.77 -16.36
N ARG A 305 3.79 15.72 -17.69
CA ARG A 305 3.38 16.86 -18.52
C ARG A 305 1.97 17.35 -18.15
N GLU A 306 1.02 16.45 -18.02
CA GLU A 306 -0.37 16.77 -17.64
C GLU A 306 -0.45 17.43 -16.26
N ARG A 307 0.29 16.90 -15.28
CA ARG A 307 0.34 17.50 -13.94
C ARG A 307 1.05 18.85 -13.92
N LEU A 308 2.07 19.06 -14.76
CA LEU A 308 2.69 20.37 -14.95
C LEU A 308 1.67 21.37 -15.53
N GLN A 309 0.83 20.95 -16.46
CA GLN A 309 -0.24 21.79 -17.02
C GLN A 309 -1.27 22.19 -15.98
N GLN A 310 -1.65 21.27 -15.10
CA GLN A 310 -2.52 21.56 -13.95
C GLN A 310 -1.92 22.63 -13.01
N GLN A 311 -0.60 22.76 -12.94
CA GLN A 311 0.11 23.81 -12.19
C GLN A 311 0.41 25.07 -13.02
N GLY A 312 -0.23 25.23 -14.18
CA GLY A 312 -0.12 26.41 -15.03
C GLY A 312 1.15 26.48 -15.89
N TRP A 313 1.89 25.37 -16.05
CA TRP A 313 2.91 25.28 -17.09
C TRP A 313 2.26 24.97 -18.45
N VAL A 314 2.94 25.28 -19.55
CA VAL A 314 2.54 24.92 -20.91
C VAL A 314 3.68 24.22 -21.65
N PRO A 315 4.18 23.08 -21.14
CA PRO A 315 5.13 22.26 -21.89
C PRO A 315 4.43 21.67 -23.12
N PRO A 316 5.11 21.57 -24.27
CA PRO A 316 4.63 20.77 -25.40
C PRO A 316 4.57 19.29 -25.02
N ALA A 317 4.05 18.45 -25.93
CA ALA A 317 4.03 16.99 -25.80
C ALA A 317 5.40 16.44 -25.36
N ALA A 318 5.40 15.40 -24.53
CA ALA A 318 6.64 14.84 -23.99
C ALA A 318 7.49 14.29 -25.14
N GLN A 319 8.77 14.64 -25.13
CA GLN A 319 9.68 14.35 -26.23
C GLN A 319 10.58 13.16 -25.90
N ALA A 320 10.63 12.16 -26.79
CA ALA A 320 11.63 11.10 -26.70
C ALA A 320 13.04 11.66 -26.99
N PHE A 321 14.00 11.34 -26.14
CA PHE A 321 15.41 11.61 -26.39
C PHE A 321 15.99 10.56 -27.33
N ALA A 322 16.33 10.97 -28.55
CA ALA A 322 16.90 10.13 -29.60
C ALA A 322 18.35 10.52 -29.94
N GLY A 323 19.12 10.97 -28.94
CA GLY A 323 20.53 11.37 -29.12
C GLY A 323 20.75 12.77 -29.68
N GLN A 324 19.69 13.51 -30.00
CA GLN A 324 19.75 14.87 -30.52
C GLN A 324 19.51 15.92 -29.41
N PRO A 325 20.13 17.11 -29.49
CA PRO A 325 19.90 18.17 -28.52
C PRO A 325 18.43 18.62 -28.55
N VAL A 326 17.89 18.94 -27.37
CA VAL A 326 16.51 19.41 -27.20
C VAL A 326 16.49 20.94 -27.00
N ASP A 327 15.42 21.60 -27.43
CA ASP A 327 15.19 23.04 -27.19
C ASP A 327 14.60 23.30 -25.80
N GLY A 328 14.67 24.54 -25.30
CA GLY A 328 14.04 24.95 -24.05
C GLY A 328 15.02 25.56 -23.05
N ARG A 329 14.50 26.28 -22.05
CA ARG A 329 15.32 26.86 -20.97
C ARG A 329 15.43 25.94 -19.76
N GLY A 330 14.49 25.00 -19.60
CA GLY A 330 14.55 23.95 -18.59
C GLY A 330 14.05 22.61 -19.13
N ILE A 331 14.72 21.53 -18.75
CA ILE A 331 14.39 20.17 -19.18
C ILE A 331 14.11 19.32 -17.95
N VAL A 332 12.87 18.83 -17.84
CA VAL A 332 12.46 17.80 -16.89
C VAL A 332 12.71 16.45 -17.53
N PHE A 333 13.69 15.72 -17.02
CA PHE A 333 14.17 14.47 -17.59
C PHE A 333 13.60 13.24 -16.87
N LEU A 334 13.15 12.25 -17.65
CA LEU A 334 12.74 10.93 -17.18
C LEU A 334 13.52 9.84 -17.91
N GLY A 335 14.39 9.10 -17.22
CA GLY A 335 15.16 8.05 -17.87
C GLY A 335 16.18 7.41 -16.95
N ARG A 336 17.30 7.00 -17.52
CA ARG A 336 18.42 6.39 -16.80
C ARG A 336 19.65 7.30 -16.87
N ALA A 337 20.57 7.11 -15.92
CA ALA A 337 21.79 7.88 -15.79
C ALA A 337 22.59 8.01 -17.10
N GLN A 338 22.71 6.93 -17.87
CA GLN A 338 23.44 6.96 -19.14
C GLN A 338 22.82 7.94 -20.15
N ALA A 339 21.51 7.86 -20.37
CA ALA A 339 20.80 8.76 -21.27
C ALA A 339 20.78 10.22 -20.78
N PHE A 340 20.81 10.44 -19.46
CA PHE A 340 20.95 11.78 -18.89
C PHE A 340 22.31 12.41 -19.25
N ALA A 341 23.39 11.64 -19.14
CA ALA A 341 24.73 12.08 -19.53
C ALA A 341 24.82 12.34 -21.05
N GLU A 342 24.19 11.49 -21.87
CA GLU A 342 24.10 11.68 -23.33
C GLU A 342 23.32 12.94 -23.70
N LEU A 343 22.20 13.20 -23.03
CA LEU A 343 21.43 14.43 -23.22
C LEU A 343 22.27 15.67 -22.89
N ALA A 344 22.95 15.67 -21.74
CA ALA A 344 23.84 16.76 -21.34
C ALA A 344 24.97 16.95 -22.37
N SER A 345 25.57 15.86 -22.86
CA SER A 345 26.60 15.94 -23.90
C SER A 345 26.06 16.50 -25.21
N ALA A 346 24.88 16.07 -25.67
CA ALA A 346 24.27 16.55 -26.90
C ALA A 346 23.95 18.06 -26.83
N LEU A 347 23.41 18.52 -25.70
CA LEU A 347 23.14 19.93 -25.45
C LEU A 347 24.43 20.75 -25.45
N GLN A 348 25.48 20.28 -24.77
CA GLN A 348 26.77 20.97 -24.73
C GLN A 348 27.40 21.07 -26.12
N SER A 349 27.39 19.99 -26.91
CA SER A 349 27.91 20.00 -28.29
C SER A 349 27.15 20.96 -29.20
N ALA A 350 25.87 21.20 -28.91
CA ALA A 350 25.04 22.19 -29.59
C ALA A 350 25.19 23.63 -29.04
N GLY A 351 26.08 23.85 -28.07
CA GLY A 351 26.27 25.15 -27.42
C GLY A 351 25.09 25.58 -26.52
N ARG A 352 24.27 24.63 -26.06
CA ARG A 352 23.06 24.87 -25.25
C ARG A 352 23.29 24.47 -23.79
N GLN A 353 22.79 25.30 -22.88
CA GLN A 353 22.95 25.10 -21.43
C GLN A 353 21.63 25.39 -20.69
N PRO A 354 20.54 24.64 -20.98
CA PRO A 354 19.31 24.74 -20.19
C PRO A 354 19.55 24.30 -18.75
N TYR A 355 18.60 24.57 -17.87
CA TYR A 355 18.55 23.89 -16.57
C TYR A 355 18.09 22.45 -16.75
N LEU A 356 18.75 21.51 -16.09
CA LEU A 356 18.39 20.09 -16.10
C LEU A 356 17.77 19.71 -14.76
N PHE A 357 16.58 19.11 -14.82
CA PHE A 357 15.79 18.66 -13.67
C PHE A 357 15.59 17.15 -13.76
N ALA A 358 15.96 16.40 -12.72
CA ALA A 358 15.75 14.95 -12.67
C ALA A 358 15.54 14.47 -11.22
N ALA A 359 14.90 13.32 -11.03
CA ALA A 359 14.95 12.66 -9.73
C ALA A 359 16.35 12.07 -9.51
N SER A 360 16.90 12.24 -8.30
CA SER A 360 18.23 11.74 -7.93
C SER A 360 18.40 10.26 -8.25
N SER A 361 17.42 9.43 -7.90
CA SER A 361 17.40 7.98 -8.14
C SER A 361 17.55 7.57 -9.60
N GLN A 362 17.21 8.46 -10.56
CA GLN A 362 17.36 8.17 -11.98
C GLN A 362 18.78 8.43 -12.50
N VAL A 363 19.55 9.29 -11.81
CA VAL A 363 20.79 9.89 -12.35
C VAL A 363 22.01 9.78 -11.43
N THR A 364 21.93 9.05 -10.31
CA THR A 364 22.98 8.91 -9.28
C THR A 364 24.41 8.65 -9.81
N GLY A 365 24.58 7.98 -10.96
CA GLY A 365 25.90 7.74 -11.58
C GLY A 365 26.31 8.70 -12.71
N ALA A 366 25.40 9.52 -13.23
CA ALA A 366 25.66 10.43 -14.34
C ALA A 366 26.31 11.73 -13.86
N VAL A 367 25.80 12.26 -12.76
CA VAL A 367 26.06 13.62 -12.29
C VAL A 367 27.54 13.84 -11.98
N ALA A 368 28.21 12.86 -11.39
CA ALA A 368 29.64 12.93 -11.07
C ALA A 368 30.57 13.04 -12.29
N ARG A 369 30.07 12.67 -13.48
CA ARG A 369 30.82 12.68 -14.74
C ARG A 369 30.47 13.85 -15.65
N LEU A 370 29.53 14.71 -15.23
CA LEU A 370 29.16 15.87 -16.03
C LEU A 370 30.30 16.90 -16.05
N PRO A 371 30.55 17.56 -17.21
CA PRO A 371 31.51 18.65 -17.29
C PRO A 371 31.11 19.86 -16.43
N GLU A 372 32.10 20.66 -16.02
CA GLU A 372 31.92 21.84 -15.15
C GLU A 372 30.93 22.87 -15.69
N VAL A 373 30.71 22.89 -17.01
CA VAL A 373 29.69 23.72 -17.68
C VAL A 373 28.27 23.51 -17.11
N TRP A 374 28.01 22.35 -16.49
CA TRP A 374 26.74 22.01 -15.86
C TRP A 374 26.66 22.40 -14.37
N SER A 375 27.73 23.00 -13.82
CA SER A 375 27.75 23.50 -12.44
C SER A 375 26.62 24.53 -12.24
N GLN A 376 25.82 24.35 -11.20
CA GLN A 376 24.64 25.17 -10.89
C GLN A 376 23.55 25.17 -11.98
N ARG A 377 23.63 24.25 -12.95
CA ARG A 377 22.62 24.04 -13.99
C ARG A 377 21.82 22.75 -13.81
N VAL A 378 22.24 21.87 -12.90
CA VAL A 378 21.57 20.61 -12.61
C VAL A 378 20.91 20.67 -11.23
N PHE A 379 19.63 20.34 -11.20
CA PHE A 379 18.80 20.31 -9.99
C PHE A 379 18.15 18.94 -9.86
N LEU A 380 18.32 18.34 -8.68
CA LEU A 380 17.87 16.99 -8.38
C LEU A 380 16.78 16.98 -7.33
N ALA A 381 15.76 16.17 -7.55
CA ALA A 381 14.77 15.88 -6.51
C ALA A 381 15.30 14.79 -5.58
N TYR A 382 15.24 15.06 -4.28
CA TYR A 382 15.53 14.11 -3.21
C TYR A 382 14.30 13.98 -2.31
N PRO A 383 13.76 12.77 -2.11
CA PRO A 383 12.67 12.57 -1.15
C PRO A 383 13.01 13.10 0.25
N TYR A 384 14.25 12.88 0.69
CA TYR A 384 14.81 13.37 1.94
C TYR A 384 16.30 13.66 1.75
N VAL A 385 16.86 14.47 2.64
CA VAL A 385 18.26 14.88 2.68
C VAL A 385 18.84 14.62 4.08
N PRO A 386 20.18 14.60 4.26
CA PRO A 386 20.79 14.38 5.57
C PRO A 386 20.31 15.35 6.66
N GLU A 387 19.90 16.57 6.29
CA GLU A 387 19.34 17.56 7.22
C GLU A 387 17.99 17.15 7.83
N ASP A 388 17.28 16.20 7.23
CA ASP A 388 16.05 15.63 7.82
C ASP A 388 16.34 14.62 8.94
N TRP A 389 17.60 14.21 9.09
CA TRP A 389 17.97 13.14 10.00
C TRP A 389 18.10 13.65 11.43
N THR A 390 17.17 13.20 12.26
CA THR A 390 17.20 13.42 13.71
C THR A 390 18.29 12.56 14.36
N GLU A 391 18.73 12.93 15.57
CA GLU A 391 19.66 12.13 16.38
C GLU A 391 19.14 10.69 16.60
N GLN A 392 17.85 10.54 16.88
CA GLN A 392 17.22 9.23 17.06
C GLN A 392 17.19 8.40 15.76
N GLY A 393 16.89 9.04 14.62
CA GLY A 393 16.92 8.39 13.31
C GLY A 393 18.31 7.91 12.95
N LEU A 394 19.32 8.75 13.14
CA LEU A 394 20.74 8.42 12.97
C LEU A 394 21.17 7.24 13.83
N ALA A 395 20.83 7.26 15.12
CA ALA A 395 21.13 6.16 16.04
C ALA A 395 20.47 4.85 15.60
N THR A 396 19.22 4.93 15.12
CA THR A 396 18.49 3.77 14.59
C THR A 396 19.19 3.18 13.37
N LEU A 397 19.54 4.02 12.40
CA LEU A 397 20.21 3.61 11.16
C LEU A 397 21.62 3.07 11.43
N ALA A 398 22.41 3.75 12.25
CA ALA A 398 23.76 3.31 12.62
C ALA A 398 23.73 1.98 13.39
N GLY A 399 22.80 1.80 14.32
CA GLY A 399 22.63 0.55 15.06
C GLY A 399 22.26 -0.61 14.15
N LEU A 400 21.37 -0.38 13.17
CA LEU A 400 21.04 -1.36 12.14
C LEU A 400 22.28 -1.74 11.31
N GLN A 401 23.00 -0.74 10.78
CA GLN A 401 24.20 -0.96 9.98
C GLN A 401 25.26 -1.75 10.74
N GLN A 402 25.46 -1.45 12.03
CA GLN A 402 26.40 -2.17 12.86
C GLN A 402 25.99 -3.63 13.11
N ARG A 403 24.72 -3.90 13.43
CA ARG A 403 24.24 -5.27 13.70
C ARG A 403 24.27 -6.16 12.47
N GLN A 404 23.94 -5.59 11.32
CA GLN A 404 23.79 -6.33 10.07
C GLN A 404 25.00 -6.23 9.13
N GLY A 405 26.02 -5.44 9.50
CA GLY A 405 27.21 -5.22 8.67
C GLY A 405 26.92 -4.51 7.34
N LEU A 406 25.93 -3.60 7.32
CA LEU A 406 25.48 -2.95 6.09
C LEU A 406 26.34 -1.74 5.72
N ASP A 407 26.59 -1.56 4.42
CA ASP A 407 27.35 -0.44 3.88
C ASP A 407 26.57 0.88 4.03
N PRO A 408 27.11 1.90 4.72
CA PRO A 408 26.48 3.22 4.81
C PRO A 408 26.22 3.90 3.45
N ARG A 409 26.96 3.52 2.39
CA ARG A 409 26.73 4.02 1.02
C ARG A 409 25.40 3.57 0.43
N GLN A 410 24.77 2.55 1.01
CA GLN A 410 23.45 2.05 0.64
C GLN A 410 22.33 2.57 1.57
N ALA A 411 22.61 3.63 2.34
CA ALA A 411 21.65 4.21 3.29
C ALA A 411 20.28 4.48 2.68
N SER A 412 20.20 4.91 1.41
CA SER A 412 18.90 5.20 0.81
C SER A 412 17.98 3.99 0.72
N LEU A 413 18.53 2.81 0.38
CA LEU A 413 17.76 1.57 0.33
C LEU A 413 17.32 1.15 1.74
N GLN A 414 18.22 1.28 2.72
CA GLN A 414 17.96 0.96 4.12
C GLN A 414 16.84 1.86 4.69
N VAL A 415 16.92 3.17 4.46
CA VAL A 415 15.91 4.14 4.90
C VAL A 415 14.55 3.83 4.28
N ASN A 416 14.49 3.53 2.98
CA ASN A 416 13.22 3.21 2.31
C ASN A 416 12.55 1.97 2.93
N THR A 417 13.32 0.92 3.20
CA THR A 417 12.82 -0.30 3.85
C THR A 417 12.40 -0.04 5.30
N LEU A 418 13.15 0.78 6.04
CA LEU A 418 12.78 1.21 7.39
C LEU A 418 11.48 2.01 7.42
N CYS A 419 11.24 2.89 6.44
CA CYS A 419 9.98 3.62 6.31
C CYS A 419 8.80 2.66 6.11
N ALA A 420 8.93 1.68 5.21
CA ALA A 420 7.90 0.66 4.97
C ALA A 420 7.61 -0.14 6.25
N LEU A 421 8.65 -0.59 6.96
CA LEU A 421 8.50 -1.32 8.20
C LEU A 421 7.84 -0.47 9.30
N ARG A 422 8.23 0.81 9.41
CA ARG A 422 7.66 1.71 10.42
C ARG A 422 6.17 1.90 10.18
N LEU A 423 5.77 2.23 8.95
CA LEU A 423 4.36 2.39 8.57
C LEU A 423 3.54 1.14 8.83
N LEU A 424 4.03 -0.04 8.43
CA LEU A 424 3.37 -1.31 8.71
C LEU A 424 3.22 -1.52 10.23
N SER A 425 4.27 -1.28 11.00
CA SER A 425 4.24 -1.49 12.46
C SER A 425 3.25 -0.56 13.15
N GLU A 426 3.17 0.71 12.75
CA GLU A 426 2.23 1.68 13.32
C GLU A 426 0.79 1.32 12.97
N ALA A 427 0.53 0.94 11.70
CA ALA A 427 -0.80 0.51 11.30
C ALA A 427 -1.25 -0.76 12.04
N LEU A 428 -0.38 -1.78 12.15
CA LEU A 428 -0.71 -3.01 12.89
C LEU A 428 -0.94 -2.76 14.39
N LYS A 429 -0.25 -1.79 15.00
CA LYS A 429 -0.53 -1.39 16.39
C LYS A 429 -1.94 -0.82 16.55
N GLN A 430 -2.48 -0.14 15.53
CA GLN A 430 -3.82 0.46 15.56
C GLN A 430 -4.96 -0.54 15.32
N THR A 431 -4.74 -1.64 14.57
CA THR A 431 -5.81 -2.60 14.23
C THR A 431 -6.21 -3.56 15.35
N GLY A 432 -5.35 -3.74 16.36
CA GLY A 432 -5.63 -4.61 17.50
C GLY A 432 -5.38 -6.11 17.24
N ARG A 433 -5.78 -6.96 18.20
CA ARG A 433 -5.52 -8.40 18.14
C ARG A 433 -6.30 -9.12 17.05
N ASP A 434 -7.38 -8.61 16.48
CA ASP A 434 -8.13 -9.34 15.45
C ASP A 434 -8.03 -8.64 14.10
N THR A 435 -6.78 -8.34 13.70
CA THR A 435 -6.47 -7.63 12.47
C THR A 435 -6.93 -8.38 11.22
N SER A 436 -7.50 -7.64 10.27
CA SER A 436 -7.76 -8.05 8.90
C SER A 436 -7.01 -7.16 7.91
N ARG A 437 -6.90 -7.57 6.65
CA ARG A 437 -6.31 -6.80 5.55
C ARG A 437 -7.08 -5.51 5.34
N GLU A 438 -8.41 -5.55 5.45
CA GLU A 438 -9.27 -4.37 5.40
C GLU A 438 -8.95 -3.39 6.52
N GLN A 439 -8.82 -3.88 7.76
CA GLN A 439 -8.44 -3.04 8.90
C GLN A 439 -7.02 -2.49 8.74
N LEU A 440 -6.08 -3.27 8.20
CA LEU A 440 -4.73 -2.79 7.92
C LEU A 440 -4.75 -1.67 6.88
N ILE A 441 -5.50 -1.82 5.78
CA ILE A 441 -5.67 -0.78 4.76
C ILE A 441 -6.27 0.49 5.38
N ALA A 442 -7.34 0.36 6.17
CA ALA A 442 -7.98 1.48 6.84
C ALA A 442 -7.04 2.16 7.87
N ALA A 443 -6.27 1.39 8.62
CA ALA A 443 -5.29 1.91 9.57
C ALA A 443 -4.15 2.63 8.84
N LEU A 444 -3.66 2.09 7.72
CA LEU A 444 -2.68 2.75 6.87
C LEU A 444 -3.23 4.09 6.34
N GLU A 445 -4.45 4.12 5.81
CA GLU A 445 -5.13 5.37 5.39
C GLU A 445 -5.29 6.38 6.52
N GLY A 446 -5.41 5.90 7.76
CA GLY A 446 -5.48 6.70 8.97
C GLY A 446 -4.13 7.18 9.52
N LEU A 447 -3.00 6.83 8.89
CA LEU A 447 -1.68 7.28 9.35
C LEU A 447 -1.38 8.71 8.91
N HIS A 448 -1.07 9.56 9.88
CA HIS A 448 -0.70 10.97 9.70
C HIS A 448 0.57 11.24 10.52
N ASP A 449 1.44 12.11 10.01
CA ASP A 449 2.63 12.62 10.70
C ASP A 449 3.54 11.55 11.34
N VAL A 450 3.66 10.38 10.69
CA VAL A 450 4.51 9.28 11.15
C VAL A 450 5.97 9.66 10.97
N SER A 451 6.65 9.95 12.07
CA SER A 451 8.07 10.26 12.09
C SER A 451 8.93 9.00 12.06
N THR A 452 9.84 8.94 11.08
CA THR A 452 10.92 7.94 11.01
C THR A 452 12.22 8.48 11.61
N GLY A 453 12.32 9.80 11.77
CA GLY A 453 13.55 10.50 12.11
C GLY A 453 14.61 10.52 11.00
N LEU A 454 14.29 10.00 9.81
CA LEU A 454 15.21 9.86 8.65
C LEU A 454 14.63 10.49 7.37
N THR A 455 13.35 10.88 7.40
CA THR A 455 12.61 11.52 6.32
C THR A 455 11.70 12.59 6.91
N PRO A 456 11.19 13.52 6.09
CA PRO A 456 9.96 14.24 6.42
C PRO A 456 8.85 13.27 6.86
N ALA A 457 7.91 13.78 7.66
CA ALA A 457 6.86 12.96 8.23
C ALA A 457 6.02 12.26 7.15
N LEU A 458 5.74 10.98 7.38
CA LEU A 458 5.01 10.14 6.45
C LEU A 458 3.53 10.12 6.81
N GLY A 459 2.67 10.03 5.81
CA GLY A 459 1.25 9.83 6.06
C GLY A 459 0.52 9.44 4.80
N PHE A 460 -0.62 8.79 4.97
CA PHE A 460 -1.53 8.46 3.89
C PHE A 460 -2.85 9.20 4.10
N GLY A 461 -3.85 8.80 3.33
CA GLY A 461 -5.22 9.30 3.42
C GLY A 461 -6.11 8.46 2.51
N PRO A 462 -7.44 8.60 2.61
CA PRO A 462 -8.35 7.94 1.68
C PRO A 462 -8.00 8.30 0.23
N GLY A 463 -7.63 7.31 -0.59
CA GLY A 463 -7.17 7.51 -1.97
C GLY A 463 -5.73 8.04 -2.12
N ARG A 464 -5.08 8.48 -1.05
CA ARG A 464 -3.68 8.91 -1.03
C ARG A 464 -2.77 7.73 -0.67
N ARG A 465 -2.08 7.21 -1.69
CA ARG A 465 -1.22 6.02 -1.62
C ARG A 465 0.28 6.29 -1.57
N GLN A 466 0.65 7.55 -1.38
CA GLN A 466 2.03 8.03 -1.36
C GLN A 466 2.29 8.72 -0.02
N GLY A 467 3.20 8.17 0.76
CA GLY A 467 3.51 8.58 2.14
C GLY A 467 4.04 10.01 2.20
N MET A 468 4.63 10.46 1.10
CA MET A 468 5.13 11.81 0.90
C MET A 468 4.60 12.39 -0.41
N ALA A 469 4.43 13.71 -0.46
CA ALA A 469 3.80 14.40 -1.59
C ALA A 469 4.74 15.41 -2.27
N GLY A 470 6.04 15.36 -2.04
CA GLY A 470 6.99 16.33 -2.59
C GLY A 470 8.43 15.87 -2.46
N ALA A 471 9.37 16.76 -2.73
CA ALA A 471 10.80 16.50 -2.61
C ALA A 471 11.57 17.76 -2.21
N HIS A 472 12.74 17.57 -1.62
CA HIS A 472 13.76 18.61 -1.56
C HIS A 472 14.33 18.84 -2.97
N VAL A 473 14.72 20.08 -3.25
CA VAL A 473 15.47 20.41 -4.47
C VAL A 473 16.93 20.65 -4.08
N VAL A 474 17.81 19.90 -4.73
CA VAL A 474 19.26 19.94 -4.50
C VAL A 474 19.95 20.44 -5.76
N ALA A 475 20.68 21.54 -5.64
CA ALA A 475 21.55 22.04 -6.70
C ALA A 475 22.88 21.29 -6.70
N VAL A 476 23.41 21.04 -7.90
CA VAL A 476 24.71 20.39 -8.09
C VAL A 476 25.75 21.43 -8.50
N ALA A 477 26.86 21.51 -7.77
CA ALA A 477 28.05 22.26 -8.17
C ALA A 477 29.18 21.32 -8.59
N LEU A 478 29.88 21.64 -9.68
CA LEU A 478 30.97 20.87 -10.31
C LEU A 478 32.24 21.76 -10.44
N PRO A 479 33.46 21.18 -10.60
CA PRO A 479 33.81 19.76 -10.62
C PRO A 479 33.80 19.13 -9.22
N GLY A 480 33.64 17.80 -9.15
CA GLY A 480 33.47 17.07 -7.89
C GLY A 480 32.12 17.42 -7.26
N PRO A 481 31.04 16.68 -7.58
CA PRO A 481 29.68 17.13 -7.32
C PRO A 481 29.46 17.45 -5.84
N ARG A 482 29.24 18.72 -5.56
CA ARG A 482 28.74 19.20 -4.26
C ARG A 482 27.24 19.38 -4.36
N PHE A 483 26.53 18.75 -3.43
CA PHE A 483 25.08 18.76 -3.36
C PHE A 483 24.65 19.76 -2.30
N THR A 484 23.84 20.75 -2.67
CA THR A 484 23.33 21.76 -1.74
C THR A 484 21.81 21.80 -1.82
N ALA A 485 21.12 21.57 -0.71
CA ALA A 485 19.68 21.77 -0.65
C ALA A 485 19.36 23.26 -0.86
N VAL A 486 18.63 23.57 -1.93
CA VAL A 486 18.26 24.94 -2.32
C VAL A 486 16.77 25.22 -2.17
N THR A 487 15.95 24.18 -2.02
CA THR A 487 14.56 24.32 -1.60
C THR A 487 14.21 23.20 -0.63
N PRO A 488 13.75 23.53 0.59
CA PRO A 488 13.35 22.53 1.56
C PRO A 488 12.12 21.77 1.06
N TYR A 489 11.90 20.56 1.60
CA TYR A 489 10.69 19.81 1.30
C TYR A 489 9.44 20.63 1.58
N ARG A 490 8.53 20.59 0.60
CA ARG A 490 7.17 21.08 0.75
C ARG A 490 6.24 20.04 0.12
N PRO A 491 5.22 19.56 0.84
CA PRO A 491 4.23 18.69 0.23
C PRO A 491 3.52 19.45 -0.89
N LEU A 492 3.38 18.82 -2.05
CA LEU A 492 2.53 19.37 -3.10
C LEU A 492 1.07 19.13 -2.73
N PRO A 493 0.17 20.07 -3.09
CA PRO A 493 -1.25 19.86 -2.89
C PRO A 493 -1.73 18.66 -3.72
N GLU A 494 -2.66 17.90 -3.17
CA GLU A 494 -3.17 16.66 -3.80
C GLU A 494 -4.00 16.92 -5.06
N ASN A 495 -4.58 18.12 -5.17
CA ASN A 495 -5.22 18.66 -6.36
C ASN A 495 -4.84 20.16 -6.49
N PRO A 496 -4.67 20.68 -7.72
CA PRO A 496 -4.42 22.11 -7.96
C PRO A 496 -5.54 23.03 -7.46
#